data_AF-A0A9P7K2Y4-F1
#
_entry.id   AF-A0A9P7K2Y4-F1
#
_cell.length_a   1.000
_cell.length_b   1.000
_cell.length_c   1.000
_cell.angle_alpha   90.00
_cell.angle_beta   90.00
_cell.angle_gamma   90.00
#
_symmetry.space_group_name_H-M   'P 1'
#
loop_
_entity.id
_entity.type
_entity.pdbx_description
1 polymer ?
#
loop_
_entity_poly.entity_id
_entity_poly.type
_entity_poly.pdbx_seq_one_letter_code
_entity_poly.pdbx_strand_id
1 'polypeptide(L)'
;MGNNNDGITVIDITNPEDPAFCFVSVNGLDAEEVPLMVPLSATSYVRAYYPAPRPNEAAQDGRMSEETIMKILSQLPSDRSVTLEMLAEAWPGDYLTEKDPEDCGFIPLAYSATMIETRKIPSLMELSLKPAIDHALDNDQTEYLQDLDFLSEKAQAIIEVFQSRKKIPDSGIALLATALGQVSDDTIDISHFSLSTDQIVNLISAFPNLKTLKLSHNPAVTVDTIHAVLSSKPKIKRLVALDTCITNESLSTLLSTAAHLFLHLDAFIHCFFFTGKSHFPSAFSFIGSTSTSRSNLYGASLPFFSPALVVQALTDYFCKINYLDRLQGTGMQCQATLSTEVRKPGETWLNRSVPLIAPFSLRALSGEGWFFAYSSPEYNRPASYFAFAQAAEPGGAPSTGGASADPVSGSHFTAKKIVDLKGFLLEMESEGREPAPAAAVEALQKIFQQLGEDSNHNLKLMDEEQLKTFCQNALSAK
;
A
#
# COMPACT_ATOMS: atom_id res chain seq x y z
N MET A 1 1.54 -10.11 32.31
CA MET A 1 2.27 -9.39 31.26
C MET A 1 3.65 -10.02 31.20
N GLY A 2 3.82 -11.04 30.35
CA GLY A 2 5.15 -11.61 30.10
C GLY A 2 5.92 -10.64 29.22
N ASN A 3 7.17 -10.34 29.60
CA ASN A 3 8.12 -9.74 28.67
C ASN A 3 8.36 -10.78 27.57
N ASN A 4 7.82 -10.57 26.36
CA ASN A 4 8.13 -11.41 25.21
C ASN A 4 9.53 -11.05 24.69
N ASN A 5 10.55 -11.44 25.45
CA ASN A 5 11.95 -11.23 25.12
C ASN A 5 12.61 -12.53 24.64
N ASP A 6 11.82 -13.54 24.27
CA ASP A 6 12.31 -14.92 24.12
C ASP A 6 13.14 -15.12 22.84
N GLY A 7 12.97 -14.22 21.85
CA GLY A 7 13.66 -14.32 20.57
C GLY A 7 13.22 -13.33 19.51
N ILE A 8 13.57 -13.63 18.26
CA ILE A 8 13.23 -12.86 17.07
C ILE A 8 12.56 -13.75 16.03
N THR A 9 11.61 -13.17 15.29
CA THR A 9 11.03 -13.79 14.10
C THR A 9 11.74 -13.25 12.86
N VAL A 10 12.22 -14.16 12.00
CA VAL A 10 12.89 -13.80 10.74
C VAL A 10 12.04 -14.26 9.57
N ILE A 11 11.83 -13.36 8.61
CA ILE A 11 11.10 -13.62 7.38
C ILE A 11 12.00 -13.23 6.21
N ASP A 12 12.39 -14.20 5.40
CA ASP A 12 13.07 -13.95 4.13
C ASP A 12 12.04 -13.73 3.03
N ILE A 13 12.06 -12.53 2.46
CA ILE A 13 11.17 -12.10 1.38
C ILE A 13 11.90 -11.97 0.03
N THR A 14 13.10 -12.56 -0.10
CA THR A 14 13.89 -12.53 -1.35
C THR A 14 13.10 -13.10 -2.53
N ASN A 15 12.28 -14.14 -2.30
CA ASN A 15 11.24 -14.57 -3.23
C ASN A 15 9.85 -14.30 -2.62
N PRO A 16 9.13 -13.24 -3.03
CA PRO A 16 7.82 -12.89 -2.48
C PRO A 16 6.73 -13.95 -2.70
N GLU A 17 6.87 -14.81 -3.72
CA GLU A 17 5.91 -15.88 -4.01
C GLU A 17 6.13 -17.13 -3.13
N ASP A 18 7.29 -17.24 -2.50
CA ASP A 18 7.70 -18.36 -1.66
C ASP A 18 8.58 -17.86 -0.49
N PRO A 19 8.01 -17.10 0.46
CA PRO A 19 8.76 -16.54 1.58
C PRO A 19 9.20 -17.65 2.55
N ALA A 20 10.40 -17.51 3.11
CA ALA A 20 10.88 -18.41 4.15
C ALA A 20 10.71 -17.78 5.53
N PHE A 21 10.45 -18.61 6.54
CA PHE A 21 10.23 -18.15 7.92
C PHE A 21 11.03 -18.97 8.93
N CYS A 22 11.55 -18.33 9.99
CA CYS A 22 11.95 -19.02 11.20
C CYS A 22 11.72 -18.15 12.46
N PHE A 23 11.74 -18.79 13.62
CA PHE A 23 11.90 -18.10 14.90
C PHE A 23 13.26 -18.46 15.49
N VAL A 24 14.03 -17.48 15.94
CA VAL A 24 15.30 -17.71 16.63
C VAL A 24 15.12 -17.36 18.09
N SER A 25 15.30 -18.35 18.97
CA SER A 25 15.32 -18.09 20.42
C SER A 25 16.65 -17.46 20.81
N VAL A 26 16.62 -16.23 21.31
CA VAL A 26 17.82 -15.47 21.68
C VAL A 26 18.11 -15.62 23.17
N ASN A 27 17.06 -15.62 24.00
CA ASN A 27 17.18 -15.67 25.46
C ASN A 27 16.66 -16.99 26.07
N GLY A 28 16.33 -17.96 25.21
CA GLY A 28 15.66 -19.19 25.61
C GLY A 28 14.15 -19.02 25.58
N LEU A 29 13.44 -20.10 25.30
CA LEU A 29 12.02 -20.22 25.58
C LEU A 29 11.87 -20.97 26.92
N ASP A 30 10.78 -20.72 27.65
CA ASP A 30 10.49 -21.41 28.92
C ASP A 30 10.41 -22.95 28.77
N ALA A 31 10.37 -23.47 27.55
CA ALA A 31 10.49 -24.89 27.26
C ALA A 31 11.94 -25.38 27.43
N GLU A 32 12.11 -26.44 28.21
CA GLU A 32 13.41 -26.94 28.73
C GLU A 32 14.46 -27.34 27.66
N GLU A 33 14.15 -27.33 26.35
CA GLU A 33 15.01 -27.93 25.32
C GLU A 33 15.10 -27.13 24.00
N VAL A 34 14.92 -25.81 24.03
CA VAL A 34 15.06 -24.99 22.81
C VAL A 34 16.51 -24.53 22.64
N PRO A 35 17.21 -24.89 21.53
CA PRO A 35 18.56 -24.42 21.28
C PRO A 35 18.58 -22.90 21.03
N LEU A 36 19.50 -22.21 21.71
CA LEU A 36 19.74 -20.77 21.52
C LEU A 36 20.38 -20.51 20.16
N MET A 37 20.00 -19.39 19.52
CA MET A 37 20.58 -18.92 18.26
C MET A 37 20.47 -19.94 17.11
N VAL A 38 19.49 -20.84 17.16
CA VAL A 38 19.20 -21.80 16.10
C VAL A 38 17.81 -21.49 15.52
N PRO A 39 17.66 -21.40 14.19
CA PRO A 39 16.37 -21.17 13.57
C PRO A 39 15.43 -22.35 13.83
N LEU A 40 14.29 -22.06 14.45
CA LEU A 40 13.19 -22.98 14.64
C LEU A 40 12.23 -22.89 13.45
N SER A 41 11.84 -24.05 12.94
CA SER A 41 10.68 -24.13 12.07
C SER A 41 9.42 -23.62 12.80
N ALA A 42 8.40 -23.19 12.05
CA ALA A 42 7.15 -22.75 12.66
C ALA A 42 6.52 -23.86 13.52
N THR A 43 6.63 -25.13 13.11
CA THR A 43 6.20 -26.27 13.91
C THR A 43 6.99 -26.42 15.20
N SER A 44 8.32 -26.32 15.13
CA SER A 44 9.20 -26.40 16.31
C SER A 44 8.90 -25.28 17.31
N TYR A 45 8.71 -24.05 16.83
CA TYR A 45 8.35 -22.92 17.66
C TYR A 45 6.98 -23.09 18.35
N VAL A 46 5.95 -23.46 17.59
CA VAL A 46 4.60 -23.69 18.15
C VAL A 46 4.63 -24.82 19.18
N ARG A 47 5.42 -25.88 18.97
CA ARG A 47 5.56 -26.99 19.92
C ARG A 47 6.40 -26.65 21.15
N ALA A 48 7.35 -25.74 21.02
CA ALA A 48 8.05 -25.20 22.18
C ALA A 48 7.07 -24.43 23.09
N TYR A 49 6.18 -23.61 22.51
CA TYR A 49 5.24 -22.81 23.28
C TYR A 49 4.01 -23.61 23.76
N TYR A 50 3.55 -24.56 22.96
CA TYR A 50 2.43 -25.45 23.26
C TYR A 50 2.87 -26.93 23.14
N PRO A 51 3.56 -27.47 24.15
CA PRO A 51 3.99 -28.86 24.16
C PRO A 51 2.79 -29.81 24.02
N ALA A 52 3.00 -30.92 23.31
CA ALA A 52 1.97 -31.95 23.18
C ALA A 52 1.54 -32.44 24.57
N PRO A 53 0.22 -32.61 24.82
CA PRO A 53 -0.25 -33.05 26.13
C PRO A 53 0.34 -34.42 26.47
N ARG A 54 0.92 -34.54 27.67
CA ARG A 54 1.40 -35.84 28.15
C ARG A 54 0.18 -36.74 28.43
N PRO A 55 0.25 -38.06 28.19
CA PRO A 55 -0.90 -38.97 28.31
C PRO A 55 -1.65 -38.94 29.66
N ASN A 56 -1.05 -38.38 30.71
CA ASN A 56 -1.57 -38.35 32.08
C ASN A 56 -1.70 -36.92 32.65
N GLU A 57 -1.43 -35.86 31.88
CA GLU A 57 -1.65 -34.49 32.36
C GLU A 57 -3.12 -34.13 32.21
N ALA A 58 -3.79 -33.80 33.32
CA ALA A 58 -5.13 -33.23 33.28
C ALA A 58 -5.11 -31.94 32.45
N ALA A 59 -6.17 -31.70 31.67
CA ALA A 59 -6.28 -30.50 30.85
C ALA A 59 -6.08 -29.26 31.73
N GLN A 60 -4.93 -28.60 31.60
CA GLN A 60 -4.68 -27.33 32.26
C GLN A 60 -5.63 -26.29 31.66
N ASP A 61 -6.36 -25.62 32.54
CA ASP A 61 -7.29 -24.55 32.16
C ASP A 61 -6.52 -23.44 31.43
N GLY A 62 -6.92 -23.12 30.20
CA GLY A 62 -6.26 -22.12 29.36
C GLY A 62 -5.24 -22.64 28.33
N ARG A 63 -4.92 -23.95 28.27
CA ARG A 63 -4.14 -24.49 27.13
C ARG A 63 -4.98 -24.50 25.86
N MET A 64 -4.35 -24.12 24.74
CA MET A 64 -4.96 -24.27 23.41
C MET A 64 -5.17 -25.77 23.12
N SER A 65 -6.32 -26.14 22.54
CA SER A 65 -6.57 -27.56 22.24
C SER A 65 -5.59 -28.07 21.18
N GLU A 66 -5.17 -29.33 21.31
CA GLU A 66 -4.28 -29.99 20.34
C GLU A 66 -4.85 -29.95 18.91
N GLU A 67 -6.17 -30.06 18.78
CA GLU A 67 -6.87 -29.89 17.50
C GLU A 67 -6.65 -28.49 16.90
N THR A 68 -6.71 -27.44 17.72
CA THR A 68 -6.46 -26.06 17.27
C THR A 68 -5.00 -25.90 16.85
N ILE A 69 -4.06 -26.47 17.61
CA ILE A 69 -2.63 -26.43 17.30
C ILE A 69 -2.35 -27.12 15.97
N MET A 70 -2.86 -28.34 15.78
CA MET A 70 -2.70 -29.09 14.53
C MET A 70 -3.34 -28.35 13.34
N LYS A 71 -4.48 -27.70 13.55
CA LYS A 71 -5.10 -26.84 12.54
C LYS A 71 -4.20 -25.66 12.16
N ILE A 72 -3.58 -24.98 13.12
CA ILE A 72 -2.62 -23.90 12.86
C ILE A 72 -1.40 -24.44 12.10
N LEU A 73 -0.82 -25.56 12.55
CA LEU A 73 0.34 -26.18 11.91
C LEU A 73 0.06 -26.59 10.45
N SER A 74 -1.14 -27.09 10.17
CA SER A 74 -1.54 -27.46 8.80
C SER A 74 -1.69 -26.27 7.84
N GLN A 75 -1.79 -25.05 8.36
CA GLN A 75 -1.94 -23.82 7.58
C GLN A 75 -0.62 -23.08 7.35
N LEU A 76 0.39 -23.41 8.14
CA LEU A 76 1.71 -22.81 7.98
C LEU A 76 2.38 -23.43 6.74
N PRO A 77 3.02 -22.62 5.87
CA PRO A 77 3.74 -23.15 4.72
C PRO A 77 4.84 -24.10 5.21
N SER A 78 4.74 -25.37 4.83
CA SER A 78 5.60 -26.44 5.35
C SER A 78 7.00 -26.45 4.73
N ASP A 79 7.20 -25.74 3.63
CA ASP A 79 8.21 -26.17 2.66
C ASP A 79 9.48 -25.32 2.68
N ARG A 80 9.48 -24.14 3.33
CA ARG A 80 10.65 -23.26 3.35
C ARG A 80 10.85 -22.53 4.67
N SER A 81 11.86 -22.98 5.42
CA SER A 81 12.34 -22.28 6.62
C SER A 81 13.62 -21.51 6.34
N VAL A 82 13.79 -20.35 6.96
CA VAL A 82 15.09 -19.65 6.97
C VAL A 82 16.12 -20.55 7.66
N THR A 83 17.23 -20.86 6.98
CA THR A 83 18.27 -21.75 7.51
C THR A 83 19.33 -20.98 8.30
N LEU A 84 20.19 -21.70 9.01
CA LEU A 84 21.27 -21.08 9.77
C LEU A 84 22.27 -20.37 8.85
N GLU A 85 22.50 -20.92 7.66
CA GLU A 85 23.38 -20.33 6.65
C GLU A 85 22.83 -19.00 6.14
N MET A 86 21.52 -18.90 5.92
CA MET A 86 20.86 -17.64 5.53
C MET A 86 21.00 -16.57 6.63
N LEU A 87 20.88 -16.97 7.90
CA LEU A 87 21.11 -16.06 9.03
C LEU A 87 22.58 -15.64 9.13
N ALA A 88 23.52 -16.54 8.89
CA ALA A 88 24.95 -16.24 8.87
C ALA A 88 25.37 -15.36 7.69
N GLU A 89 24.70 -15.46 6.55
CA GLU A 89 24.88 -14.54 5.42
C GLU A 89 24.39 -13.13 5.76
N ALA A 90 23.20 -13.02 6.37
CA ALA A 90 22.61 -11.73 6.73
C ALA A 90 23.27 -11.06 7.95
N TRP A 91 23.68 -11.85 8.95
CA TRP A 91 24.27 -11.42 10.22
C TRP A 91 25.53 -12.23 10.56
N PRO A 92 26.61 -12.08 9.78
CA PRO A 92 27.83 -12.87 9.96
C PRO A 92 28.44 -12.72 11.35
N GLY A 93 28.38 -11.53 11.96
CA GLY A 93 28.95 -11.29 13.31
C GLY A 93 28.26 -12.06 14.45
N ASP A 94 26.99 -12.45 14.28
CA ASP A 94 26.21 -13.12 15.32
C ASP A 94 26.20 -14.65 15.17
N TYR A 95 26.41 -15.15 13.94
CA TYR A 95 26.27 -16.58 13.60
C TYR A 95 27.57 -17.24 13.13
N LEU A 96 28.54 -16.49 12.60
CA LEU A 96 29.88 -17.00 12.32
C LEU A 96 30.71 -16.83 13.59
N THR A 97 30.80 -17.91 14.37
CA THR A 97 31.76 -18.00 15.47
C THR A 97 33.17 -17.81 14.91
N GLU A 98 34.04 -17.09 15.62
CA GLU A 98 35.47 -16.80 15.31
C GLU A 98 36.31 -18.08 15.11
N LYS A 99 35.98 -18.90 14.11
CA LYS A 99 36.83 -19.97 13.63
C LYS A 99 37.86 -19.35 12.71
N ASP A 100 39.07 -19.25 13.26
CA ASP A 100 40.35 -18.93 12.66
C ASP A 100 40.34 -18.03 11.41
N PRO A 101 40.81 -16.78 11.51
CA PRO A 101 40.90 -15.85 10.39
C PRO A 101 41.90 -16.25 9.29
N GLU A 102 42.42 -17.49 9.29
CA GLU A 102 43.48 -17.92 8.38
C GLU A 102 43.03 -18.73 7.16
N ASP A 103 41.78 -19.18 7.04
CA ASP A 103 41.37 -20.07 5.93
C ASP A 103 40.10 -19.69 5.17
N CYS A 104 39.50 -18.52 5.46
CA CYS A 104 38.47 -17.95 4.60
C CYS A 104 39.08 -16.89 3.70
N GLY A 105 39.69 -17.35 2.60
CA GLY A 105 39.99 -16.51 1.46
C GLY A 105 38.72 -15.80 1.00
N PHE A 106 38.56 -14.56 1.45
CA PHE A 106 37.54 -13.62 1.00
C PHE A 106 37.68 -13.48 -0.53
N ILE A 107 36.90 -14.24 -1.28
CA ILE A 107 36.54 -13.88 -2.64
C ILE A 107 35.55 -12.73 -2.47
N PRO A 108 35.85 -11.51 -2.96
CA PRO A 108 34.87 -10.44 -2.95
C PRO A 108 33.66 -10.94 -3.74
N LEU A 109 32.52 -11.13 -3.06
CA LEU A 109 31.22 -11.36 -3.68
C LEU A 109 30.79 -10.07 -4.38
N ALA A 110 31.46 -9.75 -5.48
CA ALA A 110 30.90 -8.95 -6.54
C ALA A 110 29.91 -9.84 -7.30
N TYR A 111 28.75 -10.12 -6.69
CA TYR A 111 27.55 -10.50 -7.44
C TYR A 111 27.04 -9.26 -8.15
N SER A 112 27.81 -8.79 -9.13
CA SER A 112 27.21 -8.25 -10.33
C SER A 112 27.11 -9.43 -11.26
N ALA A 113 25.95 -10.09 -11.26
CA ALA A 113 25.50 -10.84 -12.43
C ALA A 113 25.25 -9.83 -13.55
N THR A 114 26.31 -9.15 -14.00
CA THR A 114 26.33 -8.54 -15.32
C THR A 114 26.28 -9.73 -16.24
N MET A 115 25.08 -9.97 -16.78
CA MET A 115 24.90 -10.70 -18.01
C MET A 115 26.10 -10.34 -18.90
N ILE A 116 26.85 -11.35 -19.33
CA ILE A 116 27.78 -11.19 -20.43
C ILE A 116 26.87 -10.88 -21.62
N GLU A 117 26.46 -9.62 -21.75
CA GLU A 117 25.94 -9.06 -22.98
C GLU A 117 27.04 -9.32 -23.98
N THR A 118 26.85 -10.36 -24.78
CA THR A 118 27.60 -10.56 -26.00
C THR A 118 27.64 -9.21 -26.67
N ARG A 119 28.83 -8.59 -26.74
CA ARG A 119 29.06 -7.26 -27.32
C ARG A 119 28.56 -7.30 -28.77
N LYS A 120 27.26 -7.08 -28.97
CA LYS A 120 26.67 -6.90 -30.27
C LYS A 120 27.25 -5.60 -30.76
N ILE A 121 28.04 -5.68 -31.82
CA ILE A 121 28.51 -4.50 -32.51
C ILE A 121 27.24 -3.73 -32.92
N PRO A 122 27.04 -2.50 -32.43
CA PRO A 122 25.83 -1.74 -32.73
C PRO A 122 25.70 -1.56 -34.24
N SER A 123 24.47 -1.62 -34.73
CA SER A 123 24.22 -1.45 -36.16
C SER A 123 24.66 -0.05 -36.61
N LEU A 124 25.05 0.09 -37.89
CA LEU A 124 25.39 1.42 -38.44
C LEU A 124 24.24 2.42 -38.24
N MET A 125 23.00 1.92 -38.29
CA MET A 125 21.79 2.69 -38.01
C MET A 125 21.78 3.22 -36.58
N GLU A 126 22.03 2.39 -35.56
CA GLU A 126 22.12 2.81 -34.15
C GLU A 126 23.21 3.87 -33.95
N LEU A 127 24.36 3.71 -34.60
CA LEU A 127 25.45 4.69 -34.55
C LEU A 127 25.08 6.04 -35.17
N SER A 128 24.26 6.02 -36.23
CA SER A 128 23.83 7.23 -36.94
C SER A 128 22.59 7.91 -36.34
N LEU A 129 21.75 7.16 -35.62
CA LEU A 129 20.46 7.62 -35.13
C LEU A 129 20.62 8.74 -34.09
N LYS A 130 21.51 8.55 -33.12
CA LYS A 130 21.75 9.56 -32.08
C LYS A 130 22.22 10.90 -32.65
N PRO A 131 23.29 10.97 -33.48
CA PRO A 131 23.69 12.22 -34.14
C PRO A 131 22.57 12.87 -34.96
N ALA A 132 21.74 12.08 -35.64
CA ALA A 132 20.63 12.60 -36.43
C ALA A 132 19.54 13.24 -35.55
N ILE A 133 19.17 12.60 -34.44
CA ILE A 133 18.20 13.14 -33.48
C ILE A 133 18.77 14.39 -32.80
N ASP A 134 20.02 14.35 -32.34
CA ASP A 134 20.68 15.51 -31.72
C ASP A 134 20.69 16.70 -32.68
N HIS A 135 21.08 16.48 -33.95
CA HIS A 135 21.06 17.52 -34.98
C HIS A 135 19.65 18.05 -35.25
N ALA A 136 18.64 17.17 -35.36
CA ALA A 136 17.27 17.59 -35.60
C ALA A 136 16.72 18.44 -34.44
N LEU A 137 17.00 18.06 -33.19
CA LEU A 137 16.58 18.81 -32.02
C LEU A 137 17.33 20.15 -31.89
N ASP A 138 18.63 20.20 -32.19
CA ASP A 138 19.42 21.43 -32.11
C ASP A 138 19.03 22.49 -33.16
N ASN A 139 18.39 22.05 -34.25
CA ASN A 139 17.93 22.92 -35.33
C ASN A 139 16.40 23.08 -35.37
N ASP A 140 15.66 22.57 -34.37
CA ASP A 140 14.19 22.56 -34.33
C ASP A 140 13.53 21.93 -35.59
N GLN A 141 14.17 20.92 -36.19
CA GLN A 141 13.74 20.25 -37.44
C GLN A 141 13.36 18.79 -37.19
N THR A 142 12.45 18.55 -36.26
CA THR A 142 12.04 17.18 -35.86
C THR A 142 10.98 16.56 -36.77
N GLU A 143 10.34 17.36 -37.63
CA GLU A 143 9.26 16.95 -38.54
C GLU A 143 9.71 15.79 -39.45
N TYR A 144 10.92 15.87 -40.03
CA TYR A 144 11.45 14.85 -40.92
C TYR A 144 11.68 13.48 -40.25
N LEU A 145 11.81 13.45 -38.92
CA LEU A 145 11.98 12.21 -38.17
C LEU A 145 10.65 11.53 -37.88
N GLN A 146 9.53 12.26 -37.89
CA GLN A 146 8.20 11.74 -37.59
C GLN A 146 7.63 10.89 -38.73
N ASP A 147 8.00 11.20 -39.97
CA ASP A 147 7.53 10.50 -41.17
C ASP A 147 8.24 9.15 -41.43
N LEU A 148 9.14 8.74 -40.54
CA LEU A 148 9.97 7.55 -40.75
C LEU A 148 9.29 6.30 -40.22
N ASP A 149 8.94 5.38 -41.12
CA ASP A 149 8.29 4.10 -40.77
C ASP A 149 9.08 3.24 -39.76
N PHE A 150 10.39 3.47 -39.60
CA PHE A 150 11.24 2.71 -38.67
C PHE A 150 11.12 3.12 -37.21
N LEU A 151 10.34 4.17 -36.88
CA LEU A 151 10.22 4.66 -35.50
C LEU A 151 9.76 3.59 -34.50
N SER A 152 8.89 2.66 -34.93
CA SER A 152 8.40 1.57 -34.08
C SER A 152 9.52 0.65 -33.58
N GLU A 153 10.49 0.32 -34.43
CA GLU A 153 11.63 -0.54 -34.06
C GLU A 153 12.71 0.19 -33.26
N LYS A 154 12.71 1.54 -33.30
CA LYS A 154 13.75 2.38 -32.72
C LYS A 154 13.26 3.29 -31.59
N ALA A 155 12.01 3.16 -31.18
CA ALA A 155 11.39 3.97 -30.14
C ALA A 155 12.24 4.03 -28.86
N GLN A 156 12.76 2.88 -28.40
CA GLN A 156 13.59 2.81 -27.20
C GLN A 156 14.91 3.59 -27.35
N ALA A 157 15.59 3.48 -28.49
CA ALA A 157 16.82 4.22 -28.74
C ALA A 157 16.57 5.73 -28.82
N ILE A 158 15.42 6.15 -29.36
CA ILE A 158 15.01 7.56 -29.37
C ILE A 158 14.80 8.05 -27.94
N ILE A 159 14.03 7.31 -27.12
CA ILE A 159 13.80 7.61 -25.71
C ILE A 159 15.11 7.80 -24.95
N GLU A 160 16.09 6.90 -25.13
CA GLU A 160 17.41 6.99 -24.51
C GLU A 160 18.18 8.24 -24.92
N VAL A 161 18.11 8.63 -26.21
CA VAL A 161 18.72 9.89 -26.68
C VAL A 161 18.08 11.08 -25.96
N PHE A 162 16.76 11.16 -25.89
CA PHE A 162 16.07 12.24 -25.18
C PHE A 162 16.42 12.27 -23.67
N GLN A 163 16.47 11.12 -23.00
CA GLN A 163 16.87 11.01 -21.58
C GLN A 163 18.30 11.49 -21.33
N SER A 164 19.21 11.33 -22.32
CA SER A 164 20.58 11.80 -22.19
C SER A 164 20.73 13.33 -22.32
N ARG A 165 19.70 14.04 -22.78
CA ARG A 165 19.75 15.50 -22.96
C ARG A 165 19.31 16.22 -21.68
N LYS A 166 20.05 17.28 -21.35
CA LYS A 166 19.70 18.17 -20.22
C LYS A 166 18.49 19.06 -20.50
N LYS A 167 18.25 19.40 -21.76
CA LYS A 167 17.13 20.25 -22.20
C LYS A 167 16.55 19.67 -23.47
N ILE A 168 15.23 19.64 -23.54
CA ILE A 168 14.48 19.17 -24.70
C ILE A 168 13.71 20.37 -25.25
N PRO A 169 13.89 20.75 -26.52
CA PRO A 169 13.12 21.83 -27.14
C PRO A 169 11.66 21.40 -27.36
N ASP A 170 10.74 22.37 -27.45
CA ASP A 170 9.31 22.10 -27.65
C ASP A 170 9.03 21.38 -28.97
N SER A 171 9.83 21.65 -30.00
CA SER A 171 9.82 20.93 -31.30
C SER A 171 10.05 19.42 -31.13
N GLY A 172 10.78 19.00 -30.10
CA GLY A 172 11.05 17.59 -29.79
C GLY A 172 9.91 16.83 -29.14
N ILE A 173 8.91 17.51 -28.58
CA ILE A 173 7.86 16.88 -27.76
C ILE A 173 6.98 15.95 -28.58
N ALA A 174 6.64 16.34 -29.82
CA ALA A 174 5.83 15.49 -30.71
C ALA A 174 6.56 14.19 -31.08
N LEU A 175 7.85 14.26 -31.42
CA LEU A 175 8.67 13.08 -31.71
C LEU A 175 8.80 12.17 -30.47
N LEU A 176 8.99 12.75 -29.30
CA LEU A 176 9.06 12.00 -28.04
C LEU A 176 7.73 11.32 -27.71
N ALA A 177 6.60 12.01 -27.89
CA ALA A 177 5.28 11.42 -27.70
C ALA A 177 5.05 10.24 -28.66
N THR A 178 5.43 10.38 -29.94
CA THR A 178 5.36 9.28 -30.90
C THR A 178 6.19 8.08 -30.44
N ALA A 179 7.45 8.30 -30.02
CA ALA A 179 8.32 7.22 -29.54
C ALA A 179 7.76 6.53 -28.28
N LEU A 180 7.29 7.29 -27.29
CA LEU A 180 6.69 6.73 -26.07
C LEU A 180 5.43 5.91 -26.37
N GLY A 181 4.59 6.37 -27.30
CA GLY A 181 3.38 5.64 -27.71
C GLY A 181 3.65 4.31 -28.40
N GLN A 182 4.84 4.11 -28.99
CA GLN A 182 5.22 2.80 -29.53
C GLN A 182 5.58 1.78 -28.44
N VAL A 183 5.95 2.25 -27.24
CA VAL A 183 6.32 1.37 -26.11
C VAL A 183 5.10 1.01 -25.26
N SER A 184 4.20 1.97 -25.01
CA SER A 184 2.98 1.75 -24.25
C SER A 184 1.92 2.81 -24.53
N ASP A 185 0.66 2.37 -24.65
CA ASP A 185 -0.49 3.25 -24.89
C ASP A 185 -1.10 3.84 -23.60
N ASP A 186 -0.97 3.15 -22.46
CA ASP A 186 -1.64 3.52 -21.20
C ASP A 186 -0.68 3.87 -20.06
N THR A 187 0.62 3.58 -20.23
CA THR A 187 1.66 3.81 -19.23
C THR A 187 2.79 4.62 -19.83
N ILE A 188 2.87 5.90 -19.46
CA ILE A 188 3.90 6.79 -19.95
C ILE A 188 4.95 7.01 -18.88
N ASP A 189 6.17 6.57 -19.18
CA ASP A 189 7.32 6.73 -18.31
C ASP A 189 8.21 7.87 -18.83
N ILE A 190 8.09 9.02 -18.19
CA ILE A 190 8.96 10.18 -18.43
C ILE A 190 9.86 10.43 -17.22
N SER A 191 10.21 9.37 -16.49
CA SER A 191 11.21 9.44 -15.44
C SER A 191 12.58 9.78 -16.04
N HIS A 192 13.38 10.57 -15.31
CA HIS A 192 14.71 11.07 -15.71
C HIS A 192 14.73 12.09 -16.85
N PHE A 193 13.58 12.48 -17.41
CA PHE A 193 13.54 13.58 -18.36
C PHE A 193 13.56 14.93 -17.63
N SER A 194 14.14 15.96 -18.25
CA SER A 194 14.13 17.34 -17.74
C SER A 194 13.07 18.19 -18.45
N LEU A 195 11.81 17.76 -18.40
CA LEU A 195 10.67 18.43 -19.05
C LEU A 195 10.03 19.46 -18.12
N SER A 196 9.65 20.61 -18.67
CA SER A 196 8.84 21.62 -17.95
C SER A 196 7.39 21.17 -17.78
N THR A 197 6.63 21.85 -16.90
CA THR A 197 5.18 21.57 -16.72
C THR A 197 4.40 21.64 -18.03
N ASP A 198 4.61 22.67 -18.85
CA ASP A 198 3.88 22.85 -20.11
C ASP A 198 4.23 21.75 -21.12
N GLN A 199 5.50 21.35 -21.17
CA GLN A 199 5.96 20.24 -22.00
C GLN A 199 5.34 18.92 -21.57
N ILE A 200 5.26 18.65 -20.26
CA ILE A 200 4.61 17.44 -19.72
C ILE A 200 3.13 17.45 -20.11
N VAL A 201 2.41 18.56 -19.91
CA VAL A 201 0.99 18.67 -20.25
C VAL A 201 0.76 18.49 -21.76
N ASN A 202 1.60 19.10 -22.60
CA ASN A 202 1.54 18.93 -24.05
C ASN A 202 1.80 17.47 -24.44
N LEU A 203 2.83 16.83 -23.89
CA LEU A 203 3.17 15.44 -24.15
C LEU A 203 2.03 14.49 -23.77
N ILE A 204 1.48 14.60 -22.55
CA ILE A 204 0.40 13.70 -22.11
C ILE A 204 -0.90 13.91 -22.88
N SER A 205 -1.08 15.08 -23.50
CA SER A 205 -2.27 15.38 -24.31
C SER A 205 -2.41 14.39 -25.47
N ALA A 206 -1.30 13.92 -26.04
CA ALA A 206 -1.24 12.93 -27.12
C ALA A 206 -1.74 11.52 -26.72
N PHE A 207 -1.89 11.25 -25.41
CA PHE A 207 -2.29 9.94 -24.90
C PHE A 207 -3.69 10.01 -24.27
N PRO A 208 -4.77 9.78 -25.05
CA PRO A 208 -6.15 9.89 -24.54
C PRO A 208 -6.48 8.81 -23.50
N ASN A 209 -5.83 7.65 -23.57
CA ASN A 209 -6.08 6.50 -22.70
C ASN A 209 -5.06 6.36 -21.55
N LEU A 210 -4.31 7.43 -21.26
CA LEU A 210 -3.28 7.44 -20.22
C LEU A 210 -3.87 7.07 -18.84
N LYS A 211 -3.39 5.97 -18.26
CA LYS A 211 -3.76 5.51 -16.92
C LYS A 211 -2.64 5.71 -15.91
N THR A 212 -1.40 5.48 -16.32
CA THR A 212 -0.23 5.56 -15.46
C THR A 212 0.77 6.57 -16.00
N LEU A 213 1.18 7.53 -15.18
CA LEU A 213 2.22 8.48 -15.52
C LEU A 213 3.33 8.44 -14.47
N LYS A 214 4.57 8.28 -14.93
CA LYS A 214 5.75 8.32 -14.07
C LYS A 214 6.58 9.56 -14.37
N LEU A 215 6.86 10.33 -13.33
CA LEU A 215 7.50 11.63 -13.31
C LEU A 215 8.78 11.64 -12.47
N SER A 216 9.26 10.46 -12.05
CA SER A 216 10.34 10.36 -11.07
C SER A 216 11.66 10.92 -11.60
N HIS A 217 12.51 11.45 -10.72
CA HIS A 217 13.82 12.00 -11.06
C HIS A 217 13.78 13.15 -12.09
N ASN A 218 12.65 13.88 -12.15
CA ASN A 218 12.56 15.12 -12.90
C ASN A 218 12.59 16.31 -11.92
N PRO A 219 13.69 17.08 -11.85
CA PRO A 219 13.82 18.20 -10.92
C PRO A 219 12.95 19.41 -11.29
N ALA A 220 12.36 19.45 -12.48
CA ALA A 220 11.42 20.50 -12.86
C ALA A 220 9.98 20.20 -12.41
N VAL A 221 9.69 18.98 -11.93
CA VAL A 221 8.37 18.59 -11.44
C VAL A 221 8.13 19.18 -10.05
N THR A 222 7.11 20.03 -9.94
CA THR A 222 6.65 20.65 -8.69
C THR A 222 5.19 20.28 -8.40
N VAL A 223 4.62 20.77 -7.30
CA VAL A 223 3.21 20.58 -6.98
C VAL A 223 2.27 21.15 -8.06
N ASP A 224 2.67 22.25 -8.71
CA ASP A 224 1.91 22.87 -9.79
C ASP A 224 1.88 21.97 -11.01
N THR A 225 2.94 21.20 -11.25
CA THR A 225 2.96 20.16 -12.29
C THR A 225 1.90 19.10 -12.01
N ILE A 226 1.79 18.62 -10.76
CA ILE A 226 0.76 17.63 -10.39
C ILE A 226 -0.65 18.20 -10.60
N HIS A 227 -0.87 19.44 -10.17
CA HIS A 227 -2.14 20.14 -10.40
C HIS A 227 -2.48 20.22 -11.90
N ALA A 228 -1.53 20.67 -12.74
CA ALA A 228 -1.73 20.82 -14.18
C ALA A 228 -1.98 19.47 -14.88
N VAL A 229 -1.22 18.43 -14.52
CA VAL A 229 -1.38 17.06 -15.04
C VAL A 229 -2.76 16.51 -14.71
N LEU A 230 -3.18 16.55 -13.44
CA LEU A 230 -4.48 16.00 -13.01
C LEU A 230 -5.65 16.83 -13.57
N SER A 231 -5.47 18.13 -13.74
CA SER A 231 -6.48 18.98 -14.39
C SER A 231 -6.64 18.66 -15.89
N SER A 232 -5.53 18.39 -16.59
CA SER A 232 -5.53 18.04 -18.02
C SER A 232 -6.02 16.61 -18.27
N LYS A 233 -5.66 15.67 -17.39
CA LYS A 233 -5.95 14.25 -17.50
C LYS A 233 -6.57 13.72 -16.19
N PRO A 234 -7.83 14.09 -15.88
CA PRO A 234 -8.47 13.73 -14.61
C PRO A 234 -8.69 12.23 -14.44
N LYS A 235 -8.62 11.42 -15.50
CA LYS A 235 -8.81 9.96 -15.47
C LYS A 235 -7.53 9.16 -15.19
N ILE A 236 -6.40 9.82 -14.93
CA ILE A 236 -5.18 9.12 -14.51
C ILE A 236 -5.48 8.33 -13.24
N LYS A 237 -5.07 7.06 -13.24
CA LYS A 237 -5.24 6.12 -12.13
C LYS A 237 -4.00 6.06 -11.24
N ARG A 238 -2.82 6.21 -11.83
CA ARG A 238 -1.56 6.07 -11.11
C ARG A 238 -0.57 7.18 -11.46
N LEU A 239 -0.04 7.81 -10.42
CA LEU A 239 1.05 8.76 -10.48
C LEU A 239 2.26 8.25 -9.71
N VAL A 240 3.45 8.40 -10.27
CA VAL A 240 4.73 8.11 -9.60
C VAL A 240 5.61 9.35 -9.70
N ALA A 241 6.00 9.94 -8.58
CA ALA A 241 6.79 11.17 -8.56
C ALA A 241 7.86 11.11 -7.45
N LEU A 242 8.75 10.12 -7.53
CA LEU A 242 9.86 9.99 -6.60
C LEU A 242 11.00 10.92 -6.98
N ASP A 243 11.71 11.49 -6.00
CA ASP A 243 12.88 12.33 -6.23
C ASP A 243 12.58 13.52 -7.18
N THR A 244 11.57 14.31 -6.80
CA THR A 244 11.13 15.52 -7.50
C THR A 244 11.21 16.73 -6.55
N CYS A 245 10.88 17.93 -7.04
CA CYS A 245 10.85 19.15 -6.21
C CYS A 245 9.53 19.34 -5.45
N ILE A 246 8.69 18.31 -5.35
CA ILE A 246 7.45 18.33 -4.57
C ILE A 246 7.78 18.22 -3.08
N THR A 247 7.41 19.23 -2.30
CA THR A 247 7.58 19.19 -0.83
C THR A 247 6.37 18.54 -0.16
N ASN A 248 6.55 18.03 1.06
CA ASN A 248 5.46 17.45 1.84
C ASN A 248 4.36 18.48 2.15
N GLU A 249 4.74 19.72 2.47
CA GLU A 249 3.82 20.81 2.81
C GLU A 249 2.98 21.23 1.60
N SER A 250 3.62 21.36 0.43
CA SER A 250 2.93 21.74 -0.81
C SER A 250 1.96 20.65 -1.25
N LEU A 251 2.37 19.38 -1.21
CA LEU A 251 1.51 18.25 -1.52
C LEU A 251 0.34 18.11 -0.52
N SER A 252 0.59 18.26 0.78
CA SER A 252 -0.47 18.27 1.79
C SER A 252 -1.48 19.40 1.55
N THR A 253 -0.99 20.59 1.18
CA THR A 253 -1.84 21.73 0.84
C THR A 253 -2.71 21.40 -0.37
N LEU A 254 -2.12 20.86 -1.45
CA LEU A 254 -2.85 20.47 -2.66
C LEU A 254 -3.93 19.43 -2.38
N LEU A 255 -3.63 18.40 -1.59
CA LEU A 255 -4.62 17.39 -1.18
C LEU A 255 -5.79 17.99 -0.41
N SER A 256 -5.56 19.09 0.33
CA SER A 256 -6.58 19.73 1.17
C SER A 256 -7.42 20.75 0.38
N THR A 257 -6.78 21.54 -0.49
CA THR A 257 -7.45 22.61 -1.25
C THR A 257 -8.05 22.15 -2.57
N ALA A 258 -7.52 21.06 -3.15
CA ALA A 258 -7.93 20.55 -4.45
C ALA A 258 -8.19 19.03 -4.43
N ALA A 259 -8.82 18.53 -3.35
CA ALA A 259 -9.15 17.11 -3.18
C ALA A 259 -9.88 16.47 -4.39
N HIS A 260 -10.69 17.27 -5.09
CA HIS A 260 -11.43 16.83 -6.28
C HIS A 260 -10.53 16.37 -7.44
N LEU A 261 -9.27 16.83 -7.51
CA LEU A 261 -8.31 16.38 -8.53
C LEU A 261 -7.91 14.91 -8.37
N PHE A 262 -8.11 14.33 -7.18
CA PHE A 262 -7.67 12.99 -6.83
C PHE A 262 -8.81 11.95 -6.83
N LEU A 263 -10.02 12.32 -7.30
CA LEU A 263 -11.21 11.46 -7.25
C LEU A 263 -11.07 10.14 -8.03
N HIS A 264 -10.29 10.17 -9.12
CA HIS A 264 -10.08 9.02 -9.99
C HIS A 264 -8.77 8.28 -9.72
N LEU A 265 -7.92 8.81 -8.83
CA LEU A 265 -6.60 8.27 -8.58
C LEU A 265 -6.69 7.05 -7.66
N ASP A 266 -6.14 5.93 -8.12
CA ASP A 266 -6.00 4.70 -7.34
C ASP A 266 -4.68 4.70 -6.55
N ALA A 267 -3.63 5.30 -7.10
CA ALA A 267 -2.28 5.28 -6.52
C ALA A 267 -1.50 6.57 -6.79
N PHE A 268 -0.88 7.12 -5.74
CA PHE A 268 0.14 8.17 -5.85
C PHE A 268 1.39 7.76 -5.07
N ILE A 269 2.45 7.42 -5.78
CA ILE A 269 3.73 7.03 -5.20
C ILE A 269 4.59 8.29 -5.01
N HIS A 270 4.76 8.71 -3.77
CA HIS A 270 5.57 9.86 -3.35
C HIS A 270 6.08 9.65 -1.92
N CYS A 271 7.29 10.14 -1.61
CA CYS A 271 7.95 9.95 -0.30
C CYS A 271 7.08 10.40 0.90
N PHE A 272 6.25 11.41 0.71
CA PHE A 272 5.28 11.90 1.70
C PHE A 272 4.40 10.78 2.29
N PHE A 273 4.00 9.80 1.48
CA PHE A 273 3.09 8.73 1.88
C PHE A 273 3.78 7.52 2.53
N PHE A 274 5.11 7.55 2.68
CA PHE A 274 5.89 6.47 3.32
C PHE A 274 6.39 6.81 4.72
N THR A 275 6.00 7.96 5.27
CA THR A 275 6.49 8.44 6.57
C THR A 275 5.84 7.74 7.78
N GLY A 276 4.84 6.87 7.56
CA GLY A 276 4.12 6.14 8.62
C GLY A 276 3.25 7.02 9.52
N LYS A 277 3.23 8.33 9.31
CA LYS A 277 2.45 9.31 10.08
C LYS A 277 1.36 9.92 9.21
N SER A 278 0.18 10.16 9.78
CA SER A 278 -0.95 10.77 9.07
C SER A 278 -0.81 12.28 8.95
N HIS A 279 0.05 12.74 8.04
CA HIS A 279 0.21 14.17 7.76
C HIS A 279 -0.72 14.70 6.67
N PHE A 280 -1.44 13.82 5.97
CA PHE A 280 -2.36 14.19 4.91
C PHE A 280 -3.82 14.28 5.40
N PRO A 281 -4.67 15.07 4.72
CA PRO A 281 -6.12 15.03 4.93
C PRO A 281 -6.67 13.64 4.55
N SER A 282 -7.62 13.15 5.33
CA SER A 282 -8.25 11.85 5.08
C SER A 282 -9.39 11.98 4.08
N ALA A 283 -9.31 11.31 2.93
CA ALA A 283 -10.45 11.14 2.02
C ALA A 283 -11.34 9.96 2.42
N PHE A 284 -10.72 8.87 2.90
CA PHE A 284 -11.42 7.71 3.45
C PHE A 284 -10.68 7.17 4.67
N SER A 285 -11.40 6.70 5.69
CA SER A 285 -10.80 6.02 6.84
C SER A 285 -11.56 4.75 7.21
N PHE A 286 -10.87 3.65 7.44
CA PHE A 286 -11.41 2.53 8.21
C PHE A 286 -11.12 2.78 9.68
N ILE A 287 -12.16 2.70 10.53
CA ILE A 287 -12.04 2.84 11.98
C ILE A 287 -12.74 1.65 12.61
N GLY A 288 -11.96 0.76 13.20
CA GLY A 288 -12.42 -0.41 13.93
C GLY A 288 -12.25 -0.24 15.43
N SER A 289 -13.17 -0.82 16.21
CA SER A 289 -13.04 -0.97 17.65
C SER A 289 -13.18 -2.44 18.04
N THR A 290 -12.33 -2.90 18.95
CA THR A 290 -12.46 -4.21 19.61
C THR A 290 -12.97 -4.05 21.03
N SER A 291 -13.69 -5.06 21.51
CA SER A 291 -14.38 -5.08 22.80
C SER A 291 -13.48 -5.40 23.99
N THR A 292 -12.17 -5.45 23.81
CA THR A 292 -11.24 -5.75 24.90
C THR A 292 -11.32 -4.68 25.98
N SER A 293 -10.99 -5.03 27.22
CA SER A 293 -11.07 -4.17 28.42
C SER A 293 -10.31 -2.83 28.32
N ARG A 294 -9.48 -2.67 27.27
CA ARG A 294 -9.02 -1.39 26.75
C ARG A 294 -9.57 -1.29 25.33
N SER A 295 -10.39 -0.28 25.07
CA SER A 295 -10.95 0.01 23.74
C SER A 295 -9.82 0.29 22.75
N ASN A 296 -9.27 -0.76 22.15
CA ASN A 296 -8.21 -0.65 21.18
C ASN A 296 -8.86 -0.29 19.86
N LEU A 297 -8.70 0.99 19.48
CA LEU A 297 -8.98 1.42 18.13
C LEU A 297 -7.89 0.92 17.21
N TYR A 298 -8.31 0.62 15.99
CA TYR A 298 -7.42 0.28 14.92
C TYR A 298 -8.03 0.78 13.62
N GLY A 299 -7.19 0.92 12.60
CA GLY A 299 -7.68 1.41 11.34
C GLY A 299 -6.58 1.86 10.42
N ALA A 300 -6.99 2.45 9.32
CA ALA A 300 -6.11 3.03 8.34
C ALA A 300 -6.87 4.09 7.54
N SER A 301 -6.15 5.11 7.10
CA SER A 301 -6.70 6.28 6.41
C SER A 301 -6.00 6.48 5.09
N LEU A 302 -6.78 6.85 4.08
CA LEU A 302 -6.35 7.08 2.72
C LEU A 302 -6.49 8.56 2.34
N PRO A 303 -5.46 9.15 1.70
CA PRO A 303 -5.51 10.53 1.20
C PRO A 303 -6.40 10.69 -0.03
N PHE A 304 -6.59 9.60 -0.77
CA PHE A 304 -7.44 9.46 -1.95
C PHE A 304 -7.79 7.98 -2.08
N PHE A 305 -8.88 7.66 -2.78
CA PHE A 305 -9.32 6.28 -2.95
C PHE A 305 -10.26 6.16 -4.14
N SER A 306 -10.41 4.95 -4.66
CA SER A 306 -11.52 4.59 -5.53
C SER A 306 -12.52 3.68 -4.81
N PRO A 307 -13.80 3.67 -5.22
CA PRO A 307 -14.79 2.73 -4.69
C PRO A 307 -14.35 1.26 -4.84
N ALA A 308 -13.69 0.93 -5.96
CA ALA A 308 -13.12 -0.39 -6.19
C ALA A 308 -12.09 -0.78 -5.12
N LEU A 309 -11.19 0.14 -4.74
CA LEU A 309 -10.23 -0.06 -3.67
C LEU A 309 -10.91 -0.34 -2.34
N VAL A 310 -11.89 0.49 -1.94
CA VAL A 310 -12.60 0.31 -0.67
C VAL A 310 -13.33 -1.03 -0.63
N VAL A 311 -14.04 -1.39 -1.70
CA VAL A 311 -14.77 -2.67 -1.79
C VAL A 311 -13.80 -3.86 -1.69
N GLN A 312 -12.68 -3.84 -2.41
CA GLN A 312 -11.67 -4.89 -2.33
C GLN A 312 -11.04 -4.97 -0.93
N ALA A 313 -10.63 -3.83 -0.36
CA ALA A 313 -9.98 -3.78 0.95
C ALA A 313 -10.88 -4.32 2.06
N LEU A 314 -12.18 -4.00 2.03
CA LEU A 314 -13.16 -4.55 2.96
C LEU A 314 -13.42 -6.03 2.71
N THR A 315 -13.49 -6.46 1.44
CA THR A 315 -13.62 -7.89 1.10
C THR A 315 -12.46 -8.69 1.68
N ASP A 316 -11.22 -8.21 1.48
CA ASP A 316 -10.00 -8.85 1.98
C ASP A 316 -9.93 -8.84 3.51
N TYR A 317 -10.40 -7.76 4.13
CA TYR A 317 -10.49 -7.66 5.58
C TYR A 317 -11.49 -8.69 6.15
N PHE A 318 -12.73 -8.67 5.67
CA PHE A 318 -13.83 -9.47 6.23
C PHE A 318 -13.79 -10.94 5.85
N CYS A 319 -13.25 -11.31 4.68
CA CYS A 319 -13.15 -12.73 4.29
C CYS A 319 -12.25 -13.55 5.23
N LYS A 320 -11.41 -12.90 6.05
CA LYS A 320 -10.50 -13.54 7.00
C LYS A 320 -11.00 -13.55 8.44
N ILE A 321 -12.08 -12.82 8.77
CA ILE A 321 -12.58 -12.71 10.15
C ILE A 321 -13.03 -14.08 10.70
N ASN A 322 -13.59 -14.96 9.85
CA ASN A 322 -14.02 -16.31 10.26
C ASN A 322 -12.88 -17.23 10.77
N TYR A 323 -11.61 -16.88 10.54
CA TYR A 323 -10.46 -17.72 10.92
C TYR A 323 -9.70 -17.22 12.15
N LEU A 324 -9.79 -15.93 12.48
CA LEU A 324 -8.86 -15.24 13.38
C LEU A 324 -9.52 -14.61 14.61
N ASP A 325 -10.77 -14.99 14.93
CA ASP A 325 -11.56 -14.43 16.04
C ASP A 325 -10.87 -14.48 17.44
N ARG A 326 -9.74 -15.19 17.56
CA ARG A 326 -8.88 -15.21 18.77
C ARG A 326 -7.54 -14.48 18.64
N LEU A 327 -7.08 -14.21 17.42
CA LEU A 327 -5.91 -13.39 17.15
C LEU A 327 -6.41 -11.99 16.81
N GLN A 328 -6.83 -11.27 17.85
CA GLN A 328 -7.32 -9.90 17.83
C GLN A 328 -6.69 -9.11 16.68
N GLY A 329 -7.51 -8.72 15.71
CA GLY A 329 -7.10 -8.03 14.50
C GLY A 329 -6.18 -6.87 14.83
N THR A 330 -4.89 -7.08 14.59
CA THR A 330 -3.90 -6.01 14.72
C THR A 330 -4.27 -4.94 13.69
N GLY A 331 -4.09 -3.66 14.04
CA GLY A 331 -4.32 -2.56 13.07
C GLY A 331 -3.53 -2.70 11.77
N MET A 332 -2.51 -3.56 11.76
CA MET A 332 -1.78 -3.96 10.56
C MET A 332 -2.65 -4.60 9.49
N GLN A 333 -3.74 -5.32 9.81
CA GLN A 333 -4.59 -5.91 8.77
C GLN A 333 -5.32 -4.83 7.97
N CYS A 334 -5.94 -3.85 8.63
CA CYS A 334 -6.60 -2.72 7.97
C CYS A 334 -5.60 -1.91 7.16
N GLN A 335 -4.41 -1.67 7.73
CA GLN A 335 -3.33 -0.99 7.03
C GLN A 335 -2.90 -1.78 5.80
N ALA A 336 -2.70 -3.10 5.91
CA ALA A 336 -2.30 -3.94 4.81
C ALA A 336 -3.35 -4.03 3.69
N THR A 337 -4.66 -3.98 4.00
CA THR A 337 -5.73 -4.01 2.99
C THR A 337 -5.99 -2.66 2.34
N LEU A 338 -5.87 -1.56 3.07
CA LEU A 338 -6.05 -0.23 2.49
C LEU A 338 -4.80 0.29 1.78
N SER A 339 -3.61 -0.22 2.12
CA SER A 339 -2.35 0.18 1.47
C SER A 339 -2.15 -0.40 0.07
N THR A 340 -3.07 -1.23 -0.42
CA THR A 340 -2.89 -1.99 -1.67
C THR A 340 -3.58 -1.33 -2.84
N GLU A 341 -3.09 -1.57 -4.05
CA GLU A 341 -3.82 -1.24 -5.27
C GLU A 341 -4.97 -2.23 -5.52
N VAL A 342 -5.94 -1.82 -6.33
CA VAL A 342 -6.98 -2.74 -6.83
C VAL A 342 -6.31 -3.85 -7.63
N ARG A 343 -6.54 -5.09 -7.22
CA ARG A 343 -5.97 -6.28 -7.84
C ARG A 343 -6.73 -6.62 -9.11
N LYS A 344 -6.01 -7.13 -10.09
CA LYS A 344 -6.63 -7.67 -11.31
C LYS A 344 -7.41 -8.95 -10.96
N PRO A 345 -8.48 -9.26 -11.69
CA PRO A 345 -9.18 -10.54 -11.51
C PRO A 345 -8.21 -11.72 -11.58
N GLY A 346 -8.21 -12.57 -10.55
CA GLY A 346 -7.33 -13.73 -10.43
C GLY A 346 -5.96 -13.47 -9.79
N GLU A 347 -5.59 -12.21 -9.55
CA GLU A 347 -4.34 -11.86 -8.89
C GLU A 347 -4.35 -12.24 -7.40
N THR A 348 -3.31 -12.96 -6.97
CA THR A 348 -3.19 -13.40 -5.59
C THR A 348 -2.90 -12.22 -4.66
N TRP A 349 -3.13 -12.42 -3.36
CA TRP A 349 -2.78 -11.41 -2.36
C TRP A 349 -1.26 -11.16 -2.29
N LEU A 350 -0.42 -12.15 -2.59
CA LEU A 350 1.04 -12.00 -2.55
C LEU A 350 1.56 -11.07 -3.65
N ASN A 351 0.87 -11.04 -4.80
CA ASN A 351 1.32 -10.27 -5.96
C ASN A 351 0.83 -8.83 -5.96
N ARG A 352 0.13 -8.41 -4.90
CA ARG A 352 -0.46 -7.08 -4.80
C ARG A 352 0.59 -5.97 -4.83
N SER A 353 0.27 -4.90 -5.54
CA SER A 353 1.01 -3.63 -5.51
C SER A 353 0.68 -2.85 -4.23
N VAL A 354 1.69 -2.26 -3.59
CA VAL A 354 1.55 -1.45 -2.35
C VAL A 354 2.09 -0.04 -2.62
N PRO A 355 1.29 0.87 -3.18
CA PRO A 355 1.75 2.19 -3.61
C PRO A 355 1.94 3.20 -2.46
N LEU A 356 1.34 2.96 -1.31
CA LEU A 356 1.42 3.83 -0.12
C LEU A 356 1.34 3.00 1.16
N ILE A 357 1.64 3.60 2.31
CA ILE A 357 1.43 2.99 3.62
C ILE A 357 0.34 3.80 4.32
N ALA A 358 -0.87 3.22 4.44
CA ALA A 358 -2.03 3.90 5.00
C ALA A 358 -1.90 4.04 6.54
N PRO A 359 -1.58 5.23 7.07
CA PRO A 359 -1.47 5.45 8.50
C PRO A 359 -2.87 5.48 9.12
N PHE A 360 -2.97 5.18 10.42
CA PHE A 360 -4.22 5.36 11.14
C PHE A 360 -4.43 6.83 11.51
N SER A 361 -5.62 7.37 11.23
CA SER A 361 -6.02 8.72 11.60
C SER A 361 -7.50 8.78 11.99
N LEU A 362 -7.80 9.59 13.01
CA LEU A 362 -9.18 9.88 13.43
C LEU A 362 -9.73 11.19 12.85
N ARG A 363 -9.01 11.83 11.91
CA ARG A 363 -9.42 13.10 11.29
C ARG A 363 -10.78 13.01 10.59
N ALA A 364 -11.18 11.83 10.11
CA ALA A 364 -12.51 11.63 9.53
C ALA A 364 -13.66 11.86 10.52
N LEU A 365 -13.42 11.67 11.83
CA LEU A 365 -14.40 11.99 12.87
C LEU A 365 -14.54 13.51 13.10
N SER A 366 -13.62 14.31 12.54
CA SER A 366 -13.64 15.78 12.57
C SER A 366 -14.19 16.41 11.29
N GLY A 367 -14.79 15.61 10.40
CA GLY A 367 -15.40 16.07 9.15
C GLY A 367 -14.58 15.79 7.89
N GLU A 368 -13.38 15.21 8.01
CA GLU A 368 -12.54 14.93 6.84
C GLU A 368 -12.96 13.66 6.10
N GLY A 369 -13.58 13.83 4.93
CA GLY A 369 -13.87 12.73 4.02
C GLY A 369 -14.90 11.74 4.57
N TRP A 370 -14.80 10.51 4.11
CA TRP A 370 -15.66 9.39 4.51
C TRP A 370 -14.96 8.49 5.51
N PHE A 371 -15.74 7.74 6.29
CA PHE A 371 -15.19 6.64 7.07
C PHE A 371 -16.12 5.43 7.12
N PHE A 372 -15.50 4.26 7.22
CA PHE A 372 -16.15 3.01 7.55
C PHE A 372 -15.92 2.73 9.04
N ALA A 373 -16.98 2.83 9.84
CA ALA A 373 -16.97 2.45 11.24
C ALA A 373 -17.29 0.96 11.37
N TYR A 374 -16.52 0.24 12.19
CA TYR A 374 -16.76 -1.15 12.52
C TYR A 374 -16.59 -1.40 14.02
N SER A 375 -17.64 -1.94 14.64
CA SER A 375 -17.61 -2.39 16.03
C SER A 375 -17.70 -3.91 16.05
N SER A 376 -16.64 -4.56 16.51
CA SER A 376 -16.61 -5.98 16.82
C SER A 376 -17.55 -6.28 18.01
N PRO A 377 -18.12 -7.50 18.13
CA PRO A 377 -19.06 -7.78 19.21
C PRO A 377 -18.36 -7.72 20.57
N GLU A 378 -19.10 -7.27 21.58
CA GLU A 378 -18.65 -7.22 22.96
C GLU A 378 -19.27 -8.36 23.77
N TYR A 379 -18.61 -8.78 24.85
CA TYR A 379 -19.16 -9.81 25.75
C TYR A 379 -20.60 -9.48 26.21
N ASN A 380 -20.90 -8.18 26.35
CA ASN A 380 -22.22 -7.67 26.75
C ASN A 380 -23.07 -7.18 25.56
N ARG A 381 -22.54 -7.23 24.34
CA ARG A 381 -23.20 -6.76 23.10
C ARG A 381 -22.94 -7.78 21.98
N PRO A 382 -23.82 -8.77 21.81
CA PRO A 382 -23.58 -9.90 20.89
C PRO A 382 -23.67 -9.53 19.40
N ALA A 383 -23.90 -8.26 19.06
CA ALA A 383 -24.00 -7.81 17.68
C ALA A 383 -22.76 -6.99 17.30
N SER A 384 -22.24 -7.28 16.12
CA SER A 384 -21.29 -6.44 15.42
C SER A 384 -22.06 -5.33 14.69
N TYR A 385 -21.45 -4.17 14.56
CA TYR A 385 -22.06 -3.06 13.85
C TYR A 385 -21.11 -2.48 12.81
N PHE A 386 -21.65 -1.96 11.72
CA PHE A 386 -20.89 -1.21 10.73
C PHE A 386 -21.68 -0.01 10.21
N ALA A 387 -20.98 1.00 9.68
CA ALA A 387 -21.59 2.04 8.87
C ALA A 387 -20.57 2.70 7.96
N PHE A 388 -21.01 3.16 6.80
CA PHE A 388 -20.31 4.20 6.06
C PHE A 388 -20.89 5.54 6.49
N ALA A 389 -20.03 6.48 6.88
CA ALA A 389 -20.47 7.75 7.43
C ALA A 389 -19.56 8.90 7.04
N GLN A 390 -20.12 10.11 7.15
CA GLN A 390 -19.41 11.37 7.06
C GLN A 390 -19.77 12.20 8.30
N ALA A 391 -18.77 12.72 8.99
CA ALA A 391 -18.97 13.61 10.13
C ALA A 391 -19.35 15.02 9.64
N ALA A 392 -20.14 15.76 10.41
CA ALA A 392 -20.35 17.17 10.16
C ALA A 392 -19.06 17.94 10.49
N GLU A 393 -18.71 18.93 9.67
CA GLU A 393 -17.63 19.86 10.03
C GLU A 393 -18.03 20.57 11.33
N PRO A 394 -17.11 20.67 12.32
CA PRO A 394 -17.37 21.45 13.52
C PRO A 394 -17.67 22.88 13.08
N GLY A 395 -18.90 23.37 13.31
CA GLY A 395 -19.42 24.64 12.80
C GLY A 395 -18.75 25.91 13.36
N GLY A 396 -17.48 25.86 13.75
CA GLY A 396 -16.65 27.01 14.08
C GLY A 396 -15.93 27.53 12.83
N ALA A 397 -15.91 28.84 12.64
CA ALA A 397 -15.15 29.49 11.58
C ALA A 397 -13.69 28.96 11.56
N PRO A 398 -13.11 28.69 10.38
CA PRO A 398 -11.77 28.14 10.26
C PRO A 398 -10.76 29.05 10.98
N SER A 399 -10.22 28.58 12.09
CA SER A 399 -9.13 29.25 12.78
C SER A 399 -7.89 29.14 11.89
N THR A 400 -7.48 30.25 11.27
CA THR A 400 -6.37 30.37 10.31
C THR A 400 -4.96 30.18 10.93
N GLY A 401 -4.85 29.53 12.09
CA GLY A 401 -3.58 29.27 12.77
C GLY A 401 -3.03 27.89 12.46
N GLY A 402 -2.11 27.81 11.50
CA GLY A 402 -1.42 26.58 11.11
C GLY A 402 -0.54 26.02 12.23
N ALA A 403 -1.04 25.03 12.96
CA ALA A 403 -0.27 23.99 13.61
C ALA A 403 -1.25 22.85 13.93
N SER A 404 -0.81 21.62 13.67
CA SER A 404 -1.48 20.33 13.93
C SER A 404 -2.24 20.28 15.26
N ALA A 405 -3.44 20.86 15.29
CA ALA A 405 -4.30 20.85 16.46
C ALA A 405 -5.14 19.58 16.37
N ASP A 406 -4.68 18.57 17.12
CA ASP A 406 -5.53 17.44 17.43
C ASP A 406 -6.88 17.94 17.97
N PRO A 407 -8.00 17.30 17.59
CA PRO A 407 -9.34 17.74 17.98
C PRO A 407 -9.44 17.96 19.50
N VAL A 408 -9.92 19.14 19.89
CA VAL A 408 -10.10 19.54 21.29
C VAL A 408 -11.06 18.57 21.97
N SER A 409 -10.57 17.91 23.02
CA SER A 409 -11.32 16.94 23.81
C SER A 409 -12.60 17.59 24.37
N GLY A 410 -13.77 17.12 23.92
CA GLY A 410 -15.09 17.58 24.40
C GLY A 410 -16.08 18.05 23.33
N SER A 411 -15.72 18.09 22.04
CA SER A 411 -16.69 18.37 20.98
C SER A 411 -17.66 17.19 20.79
N HIS A 412 -18.97 17.48 20.73
CA HIS A 412 -19.98 16.47 20.43
C HIS A 412 -19.88 16.08 18.94
N PHE A 413 -19.61 14.80 18.68
CA PHE A 413 -19.70 14.23 17.34
C PHE A 413 -21.15 14.33 16.81
N THR A 414 -21.29 14.81 15.58
CA THR A 414 -22.56 14.84 14.84
C THR A 414 -22.31 14.20 13.47
N ALA A 415 -23.04 13.13 13.16
CA ALA A 415 -22.99 12.53 11.82
C ALA A 415 -23.74 13.42 10.84
N LYS A 416 -23.12 13.77 9.72
CA LYS A 416 -23.79 14.42 8.59
C LYS A 416 -24.57 13.39 7.77
N LYS A 417 -24.04 12.17 7.65
CA LYS A 417 -24.60 11.10 6.83
C LYS A 417 -24.22 9.73 7.36
N ILE A 418 -25.16 8.79 7.30
CA ILE A 418 -24.99 7.38 7.66
C ILE A 418 -25.67 6.55 6.56
N VAL A 419 -24.92 5.67 5.93
CA VAL A 419 -25.39 4.85 4.81
C VAL A 419 -24.82 3.43 4.89
N ASP A 420 -25.51 2.50 4.23
CA ASP A 420 -25.00 1.16 3.97
C ASP A 420 -24.01 1.16 2.79
N LEU A 421 -23.54 -0.03 2.39
CA LEU A 421 -22.62 -0.17 1.24
C LEU A 421 -23.22 0.39 -0.06
N LYS A 422 -24.52 0.17 -0.31
CA LYS A 422 -25.17 0.63 -1.54
C LYS A 422 -25.28 2.15 -1.55
N GLY A 423 -25.70 2.74 -0.43
CA GLY A 423 -25.78 4.19 -0.26
C GLY A 423 -24.41 4.84 -0.39
N PHE A 424 -23.35 4.24 0.19
CA PHE A 424 -21.99 4.71 0.01
C PHE A 424 -21.57 4.75 -1.47
N LEU A 425 -21.77 3.66 -2.21
CA LEU A 425 -21.41 3.61 -3.63
C LEU A 425 -22.18 4.62 -4.48
N LEU A 426 -23.47 4.83 -4.20
CA LEU A 426 -24.27 5.86 -4.88
C LEU A 426 -23.74 7.28 -4.64
N GLU A 427 -23.24 7.57 -3.43
CA GLU A 427 -22.59 8.85 -3.14
C GLU A 427 -21.23 8.98 -3.83
N MET A 428 -20.47 7.90 -3.93
CA MET A 428 -19.20 7.92 -4.65
C MET A 428 -19.40 8.22 -6.13
N GLU A 429 -20.43 7.63 -6.75
CA GLU A 429 -20.80 7.93 -8.13
C GLU A 429 -21.28 9.39 -8.28
N SER A 430 -22.03 9.93 -7.32
CA SER A 430 -22.49 11.33 -7.36
C SER A 430 -21.36 12.34 -7.15
N GLU A 431 -20.30 11.96 -6.42
CA GLU A 431 -19.03 12.69 -6.35
C GLU A 431 -18.22 12.65 -7.65
N GLY A 432 -18.61 11.81 -8.62
CA GLY A 432 -17.92 11.64 -9.90
C GLY A 432 -16.86 10.55 -9.90
N ARG A 433 -16.78 9.70 -8.87
CA ARG A 433 -15.83 8.58 -8.84
C ARG A 433 -16.30 7.45 -9.75
N GLU A 434 -15.35 6.67 -10.24
CA GLU A 434 -15.66 5.49 -11.06
C GLU A 434 -16.29 4.39 -10.18
N PRO A 435 -17.39 3.76 -10.62
CA PRO A 435 -18.06 2.73 -9.85
C PRO A 435 -17.16 1.51 -9.64
N ALA A 436 -17.34 0.83 -8.50
CA ALA A 436 -16.68 -0.45 -8.24
C ALA A 436 -17.24 -1.55 -9.17
N PRO A 437 -16.43 -2.55 -9.57
CA PRO A 437 -16.92 -3.67 -10.36
C PRO A 437 -18.08 -4.40 -9.67
N ALA A 438 -19.20 -4.59 -10.37
CA ALA A 438 -20.42 -5.17 -9.79
C ALA A 438 -20.19 -6.53 -9.10
N ALA A 439 -19.36 -7.39 -9.69
CA ALA A 439 -19.00 -8.69 -9.11
C ALA A 439 -18.25 -8.56 -7.77
N ALA A 440 -17.39 -7.54 -7.62
CA ALA A 440 -16.70 -7.27 -6.37
C ALA A 440 -17.66 -6.74 -5.29
N VAL A 441 -18.62 -5.89 -5.70
CA VAL A 441 -19.67 -5.39 -4.80
C VAL A 441 -20.56 -6.52 -4.31
N GLU A 442 -20.99 -7.41 -5.20
CA GLU A 442 -21.79 -8.59 -4.86
C GLU A 442 -21.04 -9.52 -3.89
N ALA A 443 -19.75 -9.72 -4.11
CA ALA A 443 -18.91 -10.52 -3.19
C ALA A 443 -18.88 -9.92 -1.78
N LEU A 444 -18.67 -8.61 -1.64
CA LEU A 444 -18.68 -7.93 -0.34
C LEU A 444 -20.07 -7.98 0.32
N GLN A 445 -21.13 -7.76 -0.45
CA GLN A 445 -22.51 -7.85 0.06
C GLN A 445 -22.82 -9.25 0.60
N LYS A 446 -22.39 -10.29 -0.11
CA LYS A 446 -22.53 -11.68 0.34
C LYS A 446 -21.79 -11.92 1.65
N ILE A 447 -20.59 -11.35 1.82
CA ILE A 447 -19.85 -11.44 3.09
C ILE A 447 -20.62 -10.74 4.21
N PHE A 448 -21.14 -9.52 4.00
CA PHE A 448 -21.94 -8.82 4.99
C PHE A 448 -23.22 -9.58 5.36
N GLN A 449 -23.89 -10.19 4.39
CA GLN A 449 -25.06 -11.04 4.64
C GLN A 449 -24.69 -12.26 5.49
N GLN A 450 -23.61 -12.96 5.13
CA GLN A 450 -23.12 -14.12 5.89
C GLN A 450 -22.77 -13.76 7.33
N LEU A 451 -22.09 -12.62 7.56
CA LEU A 451 -21.77 -12.12 8.89
C LEU A 451 -23.02 -11.62 9.66
N GLY A 452 -24.06 -11.21 8.95
CA GLY A 452 -25.36 -10.87 9.53
C GLY A 452 -26.15 -12.10 9.99
N GLU A 453 -26.06 -13.19 9.24
CA GLU A 453 -26.74 -14.47 9.53
C GLU A 453 -25.99 -15.31 10.59
N ASP A 454 -24.67 -15.14 10.73
CA ASP A 454 -23.88 -15.80 11.77
C ASP A 454 -24.23 -15.28 13.16
N SER A 455 -24.73 -16.17 14.03
CA SER A 455 -25.10 -15.86 15.41
C SER A 455 -23.96 -15.29 16.26
N ASN A 456 -22.70 -15.57 15.92
CA ASN A 456 -21.55 -15.04 16.64
C ASN A 456 -21.26 -13.57 16.30
N HIS A 457 -21.58 -13.16 15.07
CA HIS A 457 -21.28 -11.83 14.57
C HIS A 457 -22.50 -10.93 14.55
N ASN A 458 -23.63 -11.40 14.00
CA ASN A 458 -24.90 -10.68 13.89
C ASN A 458 -24.69 -9.24 13.39
N LEU A 459 -23.93 -9.10 12.29
CA LEU A 459 -23.49 -7.82 11.74
C LEU A 459 -24.70 -6.97 11.29
N LYS A 460 -24.80 -5.75 11.83
CA LYS A 460 -25.89 -4.81 11.56
C LYS A 460 -25.39 -3.44 11.14
N LEU A 461 -26.22 -2.71 10.39
CA LEU A 461 -25.98 -1.30 10.13
C LEU A 461 -26.13 -0.51 11.45
N MET A 462 -25.18 0.39 11.75
CA MET A 462 -25.28 1.31 12.88
C MET A 462 -26.43 2.31 12.65
N ASP A 463 -27.24 2.51 13.67
CA ASP A 463 -28.09 3.69 13.76
C ASP A 463 -27.30 4.93 14.23
N GLU A 464 -27.96 6.08 14.30
CA GLU A 464 -27.33 7.34 14.67
C GLU A 464 -26.77 7.34 16.11
N GLU A 465 -27.47 6.70 17.06
CA GLU A 465 -27.06 6.65 18.47
C GLU A 465 -25.85 5.73 18.65
N GLN A 466 -25.86 4.58 17.98
CA GLN A 466 -24.75 3.62 17.96
C GLN A 466 -23.50 4.24 17.34
N LEU A 467 -23.64 4.90 16.18
CA LEU A 467 -22.51 5.58 15.53
C LEU A 467 -21.97 6.71 16.41
N LYS A 468 -22.85 7.50 17.03
CA LYS A 468 -22.44 8.57 17.95
C LYS A 468 -21.66 8.01 19.14
N THR A 469 -22.15 6.94 19.75
CA THR A 469 -21.47 6.26 20.87
C THR A 469 -20.11 5.72 20.43
N PHE A 470 -20.04 5.07 19.26
CA PHE A 470 -18.80 4.58 18.67
C PHE A 470 -17.77 5.70 18.50
N CYS A 471 -18.17 6.82 17.88
CA CYS A 471 -17.28 7.95 17.63
C CYS A 471 -16.83 8.64 18.92
N GLN A 472 -17.70 8.76 19.93
CA GLN A 472 -17.34 9.31 21.24
C GLN A 472 -16.31 8.44 21.96
N ASN A 473 -16.50 7.11 21.93
CA ASN A 473 -15.53 6.17 22.47
C ASN A 473 -14.19 6.26 21.73
N ALA A 474 -14.24 6.38 20.40
CA ALA A 474 -13.04 6.52 19.59
C ALA A 474 -12.27 7.82 19.90
N LEU A 475 -12.96 8.94 20.05
CA LEU A 475 -12.33 10.22 20.42
C LEU A 475 -11.78 10.21 21.85
N SER A 476 -12.37 9.42 22.76
CA SER A 476 -11.94 9.31 24.16
C SER A 476 -10.75 8.36 24.36
N ALA A 477 -10.49 7.47 23.40
CA ALA A 477 -9.38 6.51 23.46
C ALA A 477 -8.06 7.05 22.87
N LYS A 478 -8.09 8.25 22.28
CA LYS A 478 -6.91 9.01 21.86
C LYS A 478 -6.20 9.60 23.07
#